data_AF-A0ABD3WR02-F1
#
_entry.id   AF-A0ABD3WR02-F1
#
_cell.length_a   1.000
_cell.length_b   1.000
_cell.length_c   1.000
_cell.angle_alpha   90.00
_cell.angle_beta   90.00
_cell.angle_gamma   90.00
#
_symmetry.space_group_name_H-M   'P 1'
#
loop_
_entity.id
_entity.type
_entity.pdbx_description
1 polymer ?
#
loop_
_entity_poly.entity_id
_entity_poly.type
_entity_poly.pdbx_seq_one_letter_code
_entity_poly.pdbx_strand_id
1 'polypeptide(L)'
;MDSMRPDEIRFAQKTISNHFDNGKLIGETLDDLCEGRCRVEDIPTISVCRIKGKWYSADNRRLWVFQKLHELKKCDTIPVLVVNDIPKRKLTTDNKGKSVEVIGSPGGKWFKKIKSPYKPCRKVKSRKTSDIKMLTS
;
A
#
# COMPACT_ATOMS: atom_id res chain seq x y z
N MET A 1 2.84 20.05 13.08
CA MET A 1 2.89 18.62 12.71
C MET A 1 3.87 18.50 11.58
N ASP A 2 4.79 17.55 11.66
CA ASP A 2 5.76 17.34 10.58
C ASP A 2 5.13 16.51 9.46
N SER A 3 5.50 16.81 8.22
CA SER A 3 5.06 16.07 7.04
C SER A 3 6.29 15.55 6.28
N MET A 4 6.29 14.27 5.92
CA MET A 4 7.43 13.63 5.26
C MET A 4 6.96 12.81 4.07
N ARG A 5 7.83 12.64 3.08
CA ARG A 5 7.53 11.78 1.94
C ARG A 5 7.64 10.30 2.36
N PRO A 6 6.67 9.44 2.02
CA PRO A 6 6.70 8.03 2.42
C PRO A 6 7.95 7.25 1.94
N ASP A 7 8.59 7.67 0.85
CA ASP A 7 9.81 7.04 0.31
C ASP A 7 11.09 7.39 1.08
N GLU A 8 11.09 8.48 1.85
CA GLU A 8 12.20 8.89 2.71
C GLU A 8 12.25 8.09 4.02
N ILE A 9 11.11 7.52 4.42
CA ILE A 9 10.95 6.76 5.66
C ILE A 9 11.24 5.28 5.41
N ARG A 10 12.07 4.69 6.28
CA ARG A 10 12.45 3.28 6.23
C ARG A 10 11.63 2.43 7.18
N PHE A 11 11.50 1.16 6.84
CA PHE A 11 10.94 0.14 7.73
C PHE A 11 11.94 -0.19 8.83
N ALA A 12 11.48 -0.23 10.09
CA ALA A 12 12.28 -0.73 11.20
C ALA A 12 12.41 -2.27 11.14
N GLN A 13 11.37 -2.95 10.68
CA GLN A 13 11.30 -4.41 10.65
C GLN A 13 11.57 -4.97 9.25
N LYS A 14 12.07 -6.21 9.20
CA LYS A 14 12.24 -6.97 7.96
C LYS A 14 10.90 -7.49 7.40
N THR A 15 10.03 -7.94 8.29
CA THR A 15 8.75 -8.55 7.94
C THR A 15 7.60 -7.81 8.61
N ILE A 16 6.42 -7.81 7.97
CA ILE A 16 5.17 -7.32 8.53
C ILE A 16 4.03 -8.30 8.28
N SER A 17 3.03 -8.28 9.16
CA SER A 17 1.77 -8.98 8.94
C SER A 17 0.97 -8.35 7.79
N ASN A 18 0.19 -9.17 7.08
CA ASN A 18 -0.74 -8.72 6.05
C ASN A 18 -2.02 -8.06 6.60
N HIS A 19 -2.24 -8.07 7.91
CA HIS A 19 -3.40 -7.47 8.56
C HIS A 19 -3.00 -6.56 9.73
N PHE A 20 -3.89 -5.63 10.04
CA PHE A 20 -3.88 -4.85 11.27
C PHE A 20 -4.41 -5.69 12.44
N ASP A 21 -4.23 -5.20 13.66
CA ASP A 21 -4.63 -5.94 14.88
C ASP A 21 -6.16 -6.16 14.97
N ASN A 22 -6.95 -5.38 14.21
CA ASN A 22 -8.39 -5.54 14.06
C ASN A 22 -8.79 -6.58 12.99
N GLY A 23 -7.84 -7.29 12.38
CA GLY A 23 -8.07 -8.30 11.34
C GLY A 23 -8.23 -7.73 9.92
N LYS A 24 -8.32 -6.40 9.75
CA LYS A 24 -8.44 -5.77 8.43
C LYS A 24 -7.13 -5.91 7.65
N LEU A 25 -7.22 -6.27 6.37
CA LEU A 25 -6.04 -6.41 5.53
C LEU A 25 -5.43 -5.05 5.18
N ILE A 26 -4.10 -5.00 5.07
CA ILE A 26 -3.38 -3.77 4.73
C ILE A 26 -3.73 -3.29 3.31
N GLY A 27 -3.98 -4.20 2.37
CA GLY A 27 -4.39 -3.90 1.01
C GLY A 27 -5.85 -3.43 0.90
N GLU A 28 -6.74 -3.85 1.79
CA GLU A 28 -8.11 -3.31 1.84
C GLU A 28 -8.10 -1.86 2.32
N THR A 29 -7.22 -1.53 3.27
CA THR A 29 -7.04 -0.13 3.71
C THR A 29 -6.47 0.74 2.59
N LEU A 30 -5.57 0.20 1.76
CA LEU A 30 -5.11 0.87 0.55
C LEU A 30 -6.27 1.13 -0.44
N ASP A 31 -7.15 0.15 -0.63
CA ASP A 31 -8.33 0.31 -1.49
C ASP A 31 -9.26 1.40 -0.97
N ASP A 32 -9.53 1.43 0.34
CA ASP A 32 -10.39 2.44 0.97
C ASP A 32 -9.84 3.86 0.79
N LEU A 33 -8.52 4.04 0.91
CA LEU A 33 -7.85 5.31 0.61
C LEU A 33 -7.96 5.68 -0.87
N CYS A 34 -7.74 4.73 -1.77
CA CYS A 34 -7.78 4.97 -3.21
C CYS A 34 -9.20 5.31 -3.71
N GLU A 35 -10.21 4.69 -3.10
CA GLU A 35 -11.63 4.91 -3.39
C GLU A 35 -12.23 6.10 -2.64
N GLY A 36 -11.46 6.75 -1.74
CA GLY A 36 -11.91 7.91 -0.96
C GLY A 36 -12.90 7.56 0.16
N ARG A 37 -13.01 6.28 0.52
CA ARG A 37 -13.79 5.81 1.68
C ARG A 37 -13.10 6.16 3.02
N CYS A 38 -11.80 6.42 2.96
CA CYS A 38 -10.97 6.84 4.08
C CYS A 38 -9.98 7.90 3.59
N ARG A 39 -9.64 8.88 4.42
CA ARG A 39 -8.65 9.91 4.15
C ARG A 39 -7.32 9.57 4.81
N VAL A 40 -6.24 10.18 4.32
CA VAL A 40 -4.90 10.06 4.93
C VAL A 40 -4.93 10.53 6.39
N GLU A 41 -5.72 11.56 6.67
CA GLU A 41 -5.90 12.13 8.01
C GLU A 41 -6.66 11.20 8.98
N ASP A 42 -7.49 10.28 8.46
CA ASP A 42 -8.25 9.33 9.28
C ASP A 42 -7.38 8.17 9.78
N ILE A 43 -6.22 7.96 9.13
CA ILE A 43 -5.27 6.93 9.54
C ILE A 43 -4.41 7.46 10.69
N PRO A 44 -4.24 6.69 11.78
CA PRO A 44 -3.39 7.12 12.88
C PRO A 44 -1.99 7.49 12.41
N THR A 45 -1.51 8.64 12.90
CA THR A 45 -0.22 9.22 12.55
C THR A 45 0.91 8.23 12.79
N ILE A 46 1.90 8.22 11.88
CA ILE A 46 3.03 7.31 11.98
C ILE A 46 4.11 7.91 12.87
N SER A 47 4.61 7.10 13.81
CA SER A 47 5.77 7.49 14.61
C SER A 47 7.07 7.19 13.88
N VAL A 48 7.93 8.21 13.74
CA VAL A 48 9.24 8.11 13.07
C VAL A 48 10.38 8.54 13.99
N CYS A 49 11.51 7.84 13.92
CA CYS A 49 12.72 8.16 14.69
C CYS A 49 13.92 8.28 13.76
N ARG A 50 14.84 9.19 14.07
CA ARG A 50 16.10 9.34 13.33
C ARG A 50 17.17 8.44 13.92
N ILE A 51 17.62 7.45 13.15
CA ILE A 51 18.64 6.49 13.56
C ILE A 51 19.77 6.50 12.52
N LYS A 52 21.00 6.79 12.96
CA LYS A 52 22.19 6.87 12.08
C LYS A 52 21.96 7.75 10.84
N GLY A 53 21.33 8.92 11.06
CA GLY A 53 21.04 9.92 10.02
C GLY A 53 19.84 9.61 9.10
N LYS A 54 19.11 8.51 9.33
CA LYS A 54 17.97 8.08 8.51
C LYS A 54 16.69 7.96 9.32
N TRP A 55 15.55 8.16 8.68
CA TRP A 55 14.23 8.04 9.31
C TRP A 55 13.74 6.60 9.27
N TYR A 56 13.34 6.07 10.42
CA TYR A 56 12.75 4.75 10.58
C TYR A 56 11.37 4.87 11.21
N SER A 57 10.41 4.10 10.71
CA SER A 57 9.05 4.05 11.25
C SER A 57 8.90 2.96 12.32
N ALA A 58 8.17 3.27 13.39
CA ALA A 58 7.72 2.26 14.36
C ALA A 58 6.48 1.48 13.87
N ASP A 59 5.74 2.04 12.91
CA ASP A 59 4.43 1.58 12.43
C ASP A 59 4.52 1.08 10.99
N ASN A 60 5.31 0.00 10.80
CA ASN A 60 5.66 -0.51 9.46
C ASN A 60 4.45 -0.88 8.58
N ARG A 61 3.36 -1.39 9.16
CA ARG A 61 2.12 -1.72 8.43
C ARG A 61 1.46 -0.48 7.81
N ARG A 62 1.41 0.63 8.55
CA ARG A 62 0.82 1.89 8.04
C ARG A 62 1.74 2.53 7.00
N LEU A 63 3.06 2.52 7.26
CA LEU A 63 4.03 3.03 6.29
C LEU A 63 3.92 2.32 4.94
N TRP A 64 3.71 1.00 4.95
CA TRP A 64 3.54 0.22 3.74
C TRP A 64 2.36 0.71 2.89
N VAL A 65 1.21 1.02 3.53
CA VAL A 65 0.02 1.53 2.84
C VAL A 65 0.33 2.89 2.19
N PHE A 66 0.96 3.81 2.92
CA PHE A 66 1.30 5.12 2.38
C PHE A 66 2.35 5.09 1.28
N GLN A 67 3.35 4.21 1.38
CA GLN A 67 4.32 4.03 0.28
C GLN A 67 3.64 3.55 -0.99
N LYS A 68 2.67 2.63 -0.89
CA LYS A 68 1.88 2.18 -2.04
C LYS A 68 0.96 3.26 -2.59
N LEU A 69 0.40 4.10 -1.71
CA LEU A 69 -0.40 5.25 -2.13
C LEU A 69 0.44 6.31 -2.88
N HIS A 70 1.68 6.54 -2.43
CA HIS A 70 2.65 7.39 -3.11
C HIS A 70 3.11 6.79 -4.45
N GLU A 71 3.32 5.48 -4.53
CA GLU A 71 3.61 4.78 -5.80
C GLU A 71 2.47 4.94 -6.81
N LEU A 72 1.22 5.00 -6.34
CA LEU A 72 0.04 5.31 -7.15
C LEU A 72 -0.15 6.81 -7.46
N LYS A 73 0.79 7.68 -7.01
CA LYS A 73 0.74 9.15 -7.14
C LYS A 73 -0.56 9.78 -6.59
N LYS A 74 -1.07 9.20 -5.50
CA LYS A 74 -2.29 9.67 -4.82
C LYS A 74 -1.98 10.51 -3.59
N CYS A 75 -0.75 10.47 -3.09
CA CYS A 75 -0.30 11.15 -1.89
C CYS A 75 1.20 11.41 -1.98
N ASP A 76 1.61 12.67 -1.85
CA ASP A 76 3.03 13.06 -1.92
C ASP A 76 3.70 13.09 -0.54
N THR A 77 2.96 13.54 0.48
CA THR A 77 3.44 13.69 1.86
C THR A 77 2.43 13.14 2.85
N ILE A 78 2.94 12.62 3.97
CA ILE A 78 2.12 12.11 5.07
C ILE A 78 2.45 12.81 6.38
N PRO A 79 1.45 12.99 7.27
CA PRO A 79 1.72 13.50 8.61
C PRO A 79 2.49 12.46 9.43
N VAL A 80 3.56 12.90 10.08
CA VAL A 80 4.40 12.06 10.93
C VAL A 80 4.56 12.67 12.32
N LEU A 81 4.74 11.79 13.31
CA LEU A 81 5.12 12.15 14.66
C LEU A 81 6.58 11.77 14.88
N VAL A 82 7.44 12.76 15.07
CA VAL A 82 8.84 12.51 15.39
C VAL A 82 8.97 12.07 16.85
N VAL A 83 9.52 10.89 17.06
CA VAL A 83 9.79 10.32 18.39
C VAL A 83 11.29 10.18 18.62
N ASN A 84 11.70 10.20 19.90
CA ASN A 84 13.12 10.19 20.27
C ASN A 84 13.82 8.85 20.04
N ASP A 85 13.11 7.74 20.26
CA ASP A 85 13.68 6.40 20.06
C ASP A 85 12.61 5.39 19.60
N ILE A 86 13.07 4.37 18.89
CA ILE A 86 12.28 3.17 18.60
C ILE A 86 12.97 2.01 19.33
N PRO A 87 12.22 1.20 20.11
CA PRO A 87 12.80 0.09 20.85
C PRO A 87 13.66 -0.81 19.94
N LYS A 88 14.92 -1.04 20.31
CA LYS A 88 15.90 -1.80 19.51
C LYS A 88 15.38 -3.16 19.01
N ARG A 89 14.54 -3.83 19.81
CA ARG A 89 13.87 -5.09 19.44
C ARG A 89 13.00 -5.00 18.17
N LYS A 90 12.53 -3.81 17.80
CA LYS A 90 11.74 -3.54 16.59
C LYS A 90 12.62 -3.25 15.36
N LEU A 91 13.92 -3.01 15.54
CA LEU A 91 14.88 -2.73 14.47
C LEU A 91 15.47 -4.05 13.96
N THR A 92 14.67 -4.84 13.27
CA THR A 92 15.07 -6.15 12.73
C THR A 92 15.44 -6.12 11.25
N THR A 93 15.44 -4.94 10.62
CA THR A 93 15.75 -4.80 9.20
C THR A 93 17.23 -5.09 8.89
N ASP A 94 17.46 -5.90 7.86
CA ASP A 94 18.76 -6.25 7.29
C ASP A 94 19.10 -5.39 6.06
N ASN A 95 18.09 -5.01 5.26
CA ASN A 95 18.23 -4.24 4.02
C ASN A 95 18.28 -2.70 4.22
N LYS A 96 18.65 -2.25 5.42
CA LYS A 96 18.57 -0.84 5.86
C LYS A 96 17.14 -0.27 5.78
N GLY A 97 16.11 -1.10 5.86
CA GLY A 97 14.69 -0.72 5.87
C GLY A 97 14.14 -0.20 4.55
N LYS A 98 14.76 -0.53 3.41
CA LYS A 98 14.31 -0.08 2.09
C LYS A 98 13.08 -0.81 1.58
N SER A 99 12.93 -2.07 1.96
CA SER A 99 11.77 -2.89 1.62
C SER A 99 11.38 -3.74 2.81
N VAL A 100 10.14 -4.21 2.79
CA VAL A 100 9.59 -5.07 3.82
C VAL A 100 8.88 -6.24 3.15
N GLU A 101 9.05 -7.42 3.72
CA GLU A 101 8.34 -8.61 3.30
C GLU A 101 6.99 -8.69 4.02
N VAL A 102 5.91 -8.81 3.26
CA VAL A 102 4.58 -9.02 3.85
C VAL A 102 4.33 -10.52 3.98
N ILE A 103 4.12 -10.98 5.20
CA ILE A 103 3.78 -12.38 5.49
C ILE A 103 2.29 -12.58 5.17
N GLY A 104 2.02 -13.44 4.18
CA GLY A 104 0.66 -13.70 3.68
C GLY A 104 0.26 -12.77 2.53
N SER A 105 -1.00 -12.90 2.09
CA SER A 105 -1.54 -12.06 1.01
C SER A 105 -2.02 -10.71 1.57
N PRO A 106 -1.48 -9.56 1.13
CA PRO A 106 -1.91 -8.24 1.59
C PRO A 106 -3.38 -7.91 1.25
N GLY A 107 -4.01 -8.65 0.34
CA GLY A 107 -5.32 -8.30 -0.19
C GLY A 107 -5.30 -7.06 -1.06
N GLY A 108 -6.48 -6.46 -1.28
CA GLY A 108 -6.64 -5.23 -2.04
C GLY A 108 -6.62 -5.41 -3.57
N LYS A 109 -7.53 -4.73 -4.26
CA LYS A 109 -7.61 -4.66 -5.72
C LYS A 109 -6.48 -3.80 -6.27
N TRP A 110 -6.19 -2.67 -5.62
CA TRP A 110 -5.15 -1.74 -6.07
C TRP A 110 -3.75 -2.33 -5.90
N PHE A 111 -3.48 -3.04 -4.82
CA PHE A 111 -2.20 -3.73 -4.64
C PHE A 111 -1.97 -4.81 -5.72
N LYS A 112 -3.00 -5.61 -6.05
CA LYS A 112 -2.92 -6.58 -7.15
C LYS A 112 -2.63 -5.91 -8.49
N LYS A 113 -3.19 -4.73 -8.73
CA LYS A 113 -2.95 -3.93 -9.94
C LYS A 113 -1.50 -3.44 -10.03
N ILE A 114 -0.89 -3.04 -8.91
CA ILE A 114 0.53 -2.67 -8.83
C ILE A 114 1.43 -3.88 -9.10
N LYS A 115 1.14 -5.03 -8.46
CA LYS A 115 1.96 -6.25 -8.57
C LYS A 115 1.83 -6.98 -9.91
N SER A 116 0.80 -6.67 -10.71
CA SER A 116 0.56 -7.24 -12.03
C SER A 116 0.90 -6.23 -13.14
N PRO A 117 2.18 -6.01 -13.47
CA PRO A 117 2.56 -4.95 -14.40
C PRO A 117 2.21 -5.19 -15.89
N TYR A 118 1.55 -6.30 -16.31
CA TYR A 118 1.27 -6.60 -17.74
C TYR A 118 0.14 -7.66 -17.91
N LYS A 119 -0.76 -7.74 -18.90
CA LYS A 119 -1.17 -6.93 -20.10
C LYS A 119 -2.71 -6.94 -20.19
N PRO A 120 -3.39 -5.88 -20.69
CA PRO A 120 -4.75 -6.04 -21.20
C PRO A 120 -4.70 -6.84 -22.51
N CYS A 121 -4.69 -8.16 -22.44
CA CYS A 121 -5.09 -8.98 -23.57
C CYS A 121 -6.62 -8.86 -23.64
N ARG A 122 -7.12 -7.87 -24.37
CA ARG A 122 -8.55 -7.78 -24.70
C ARG A 122 -8.91 -9.08 -25.41
N LYS A 123 -9.60 -9.99 -24.72
CA LYS A 123 -10.39 -11.01 -25.42
C LYS A 123 -11.43 -10.23 -26.23
N VAL A 124 -11.21 -10.08 -27.52
CA VAL A 124 -12.24 -9.62 -28.45
C VAL A 124 -13.38 -10.62 -28.27
N LYS A 125 -14.50 -10.17 -27.71
CA LYS A 125 -15.74 -10.94 -27.77
C LYS A 125 -16.11 -10.99 -29.24
N SER A 126 -15.86 -12.11 -29.90
CA SER A 126 -16.47 -12.44 -31.18
C SER A 126 -17.99 -12.40 -30.96
N ARG A 127 -18.62 -11.31 -31.36
CA ARG A 127 -20.08 -11.26 -31.47
C ARG A 127 -20.44 -12.25 -32.57
N LYS A 128 -21.10 -13.35 -32.20
CA LYS A 128 -21.90 -14.12 -33.15
C LYS A 128 -23.01 -13.18 -33.60
N THR A 129 -22.93 -12.69 -34.84
CA THR A 129 -24.12 -12.17 -35.55
C THR A 129 -24.98 -13.37 -35.91
N SER A 130 -25.90 -13.69 -35.02
CA SER A 130 -27.09 -14.45 -35.35
C SER A 130 -28.16 -13.44 -35.76
N ASP A 131 -28.48 -13.39 -37.05
CA ASP A 131 -29.56 -12.58 -37.65
C ASP A 131 -29.52 -12.90 -39.16
N ILE A 132 -30.57 -13.27 -39.89
CA ILE A 132 -32.02 -13.04 -39.77
C ILE A 132 -32.75 -14.10 -40.60
N LYS A 133 -33.83 -14.68 -40.07
CA LYS A 133 -34.89 -15.29 -40.88
C LYS A 133 -35.69 -14.16 -41.53
N MET A 134 -35.89 -14.17 -42.84
CA MET A 134 -37.09 -13.57 -43.43
C MET A 134 -37.72 -14.53 -44.45
N LEU A 135 -38.96 -14.90 -44.13
CA LEU A 135 -39.97 -15.44 -45.03
C LEU A 135 -40.46 -14.34 -45.99
N THR A 136 -41.31 -14.74 -46.94
CA THR A 136 -42.03 -14.01 -48.01
C THR A 136 -41.31 -14.13 -49.37
N SER A 137 -41.93 -14.65 -50.44
CA SER A 137 -43.33 -14.97 -50.71
C SER A 137 -43.44 -16.09 -51.74
#